data_AF-A0A225M082-F1
#
_entry.id   AF-A0A225M082-F1
#
_cell.length_a   1.000
_cell.length_b   1.000
_cell.length_c   1.000
_cell.angle_alpha   90.00
_cell.angle_beta   90.00
_cell.angle_gamma   90.00
#
_symmetry.space_group_name_H-M   'P 1'
#
loop_
_entity.id
_entity.type
_entity.pdbx_description
1 polymer ?
#
loop_
_entity_poly.entity_id
_entity_poly.type
_entity_poly.pdbx_seq_one_letter_code
_entity_poly.pdbx_strand_id
1 'polypeptide(L)'
;MAATSTTSNNLALRAIGLVAAWRRATAAHMALSGGISCACGSAFDGLSSADLERDLLMYTYEKYRGADTLRPLFEKAGCIDNGDCDLASLVRAITEAPFIDQVATGHLLDDLEKAISGLSKN
;
A
#
# COMPACT_ATOMS: atom_id res chain seq x y z
N MET A 1 24.31 -7.39 -18.33
CA MET A 1 23.87 -6.81 -17.03
C MET A 1 22.82 -5.69 -17.22
N ALA A 2 21.77 -5.89 -18.05
CA ALA A 2 20.81 -4.83 -18.40
C ALA A 2 19.36 -5.09 -17.98
N ALA A 3 19.03 -6.29 -17.49
CA ALA A 3 17.64 -6.67 -17.17
C ALA A 3 17.15 -6.11 -15.82
N THR A 4 18.05 -5.88 -14.86
CA THR A 4 17.71 -5.46 -13.50
C THR A 4 17.21 -4.01 -13.42
N SER A 5 17.75 -3.11 -14.24
CA SER A 5 17.40 -1.68 -14.21
C SER A 5 15.99 -1.41 -14.77
N THR A 6 15.59 -2.12 -15.83
CA THR A 6 14.26 -1.95 -16.44
C THR A 6 13.14 -2.43 -15.52
N THR A 7 13.33 -3.58 -14.86
CA THR A 7 12.34 -4.14 -13.94
C THR A 7 12.22 -3.32 -12.66
N SER A 8 13.33 -2.82 -12.10
CA SER A 8 13.30 -1.92 -10.94
C SER A 8 12.55 -0.62 -11.23
N ASN A 9 12.75 -0.04 -12.42
CA ASN A 9 12.02 1.15 -12.87
C ASN A 9 10.52 0.88 -13.04
N ASN A 10 10.14 -0.34 -13.45
CA ASN A 10 8.74 -0.74 -13.55
C ASN A 10 8.08 -0.82 -12.16
N LEU A 11 8.73 -1.44 -11.17
CA LEU A 11 8.22 -1.52 -9.80
C LEU A 11 8.08 -0.14 -9.14
N ALA A 12 9.04 0.76 -9.35
CA ALA A 12 8.97 2.13 -8.88
C ALA A 12 7.77 2.89 -9.48
N LEU A 13 7.55 2.78 -10.80
CA LEU A 13 6.41 3.39 -11.47
C LEU A 13 5.07 2.81 -10.98
N ARG A 14 5.00 1.50 -10.75
CA ARG A 14 3.82 0.84 -10.18
C ARG A 14 3.53 1.36 -8.77
N ALA A 15 4.54 1.44 -7.90
CA ALA A 15 4.42 1.98 -6.55
C ALA A 15 3.89 3.43 -6.55
N ILE A 16 4.39 4.28 -7.46
CA ILE A 16 3.89 5.65 -7.64
C ILE A 16 2.41 5.65 -8.10
N GLY A 17 2.07 4.80 -9.06
CA GLY A 17 0.68 4.66 -9.55
C GLY A 17 -0.29 4.25 -8.45
N LEU A 18 0.19 3.49 -7.46
CA LEU A 18 -0.57 3.01 -6.32
C LEU A 18 -1.07 4.15 -5.42
N VAL A 19 -0.24 5.16 -5.17
CA VAL A 19 -0.63 6.36 -4.40
C VAL A 19 -1.78 7.09 -5.10
N ALA A 20 -1.72 7.21 -6.43
CA ALA A 20 -2.78 7.85 -7.20
C ALA A 20 -4.07 7.02 -7.19
N ALA A 21 -3.98 5.69 -7.19
CA ALA A 21 -5.13 4.81 -7.07
C ALA A 21 -5.78 4.91 -5.69
N TRP A 22 -4.97 4.90 -4.63
CA TRP A 22 -5.42 5.07 -3.25
C TRP A 22 -6.21 6.37 -3.07
N ARG A 23 -5.63 7.51 -3.48
CA ARG A 23 -6.29 8.82 -3.39
C ARG A 23 -7.63 8.87 -4.10
N ARG A 24 -7.76 8.19 -5.25
CA ARG A 24 -9.03 8.11 -5.98
C ARG A 24 -10.05 7.25 -5.25
N ALA A 25 -9.63 6.10 -4.72
CA ALA A 25 -10.50 5.20 -3.96
C ALA A 25 -11.04 5.88 -2.70
N THR A 26 -10.17 6.52 -1.92
CA THR A 26 -10.56 7.21 -0.68
C THR A 26 -11.40 8.46 -0.95
N ALA A 27 -11.08 9.24 -1.98
CA ALA A 27 -11.89 10.40 -2.36
C ALA A 27 -13.31 10.01 -2.78
N ALA A 28 -13.47 8.92 -3.52
CA ALA A 28 -14.78 8.39 -3.88
C ALA A 28 -15.59 8.02 -2.63
N HIS A 29 -14.96 7.35 -1.65
CA HIS A 29 -15.64 6.94 -0.42
C HIS A 29 -15.93 8.12 0.53
N MET A 30 -15.03 9.09 0.63
CA MET A 30 -15.23 10.29 1.44
C MET A 30 -16.26 11.25 0.85
N ALA A 31 -16.37 11.35 -0.48
CA ALA A 31 -17.44 12.11 -1.12
C ALA A 31 -18.83 11.49 -0.84
N LEU A 32 -18.87 10.21 -0.50
CA LEU A 32 -20.06 9.45 -0.13
C LEU A 32 -20.30 9.41 1.39
N SER A 33 -19.59 10.23 2.18
CA SER A 33 -19.75 10.37 3.65
C SER A 33 -21.11 10.89 4.13
N GLY A 34 -22.12 10.93 3.24
CA GLY A 34 -23.54 10.93 3.58
C GLY A 34 -24.13 9.55 3.86
N GLY A 35 -23.30 8.51 4.01
CA GLY A 35 -23.72 7.16 4.43
C GLY A 35 -23.75 6.16 3.28
N ILE A 36 -22.63 5.49 3.03
CA ILE A 36 -22.62 4.20 2.35
C ILE A 36 -21.81 3.22 3.18
N SER A 37 -22.46 2.12 3.53
CA SER A 37 -21.90 0.97 4.21
C SER A 37 -20.81 0.32 3.35
N CYS A 38 -19.67 -0.02 3.95
CA CYS A 38 -18.73 -0.94 3.32
C CYS A 38 -19.43 -2.26 2.97
N ALA A 39 -18.97 -3.00 1.97
CA ALA A 39 -19.33 -4.41 1.77
C ALA A 39 -19.03 -5.29 3.02
N CYS A 40 -18.20 -4.77 3.94
CA CYS A 40 -17.93 -5.31 5.26
C CYS A 40 -19.02 -5.01 6.33
N GLY A 41 -20.15 -4.42 5.95
CA GLY A 41 -21.39 -4.35 6.74
C GLY A 41 -21.44 -3.29 7.84
N SER A 42 -20.41 -2.45 7.96
CA SER A 42 -20.33 -1.36 8.95
C SER A 42 -20.57 0.00 8.26
N ALA A 43 -21.41 0.84 8.86
CA ALA A 43 -21.50 2.25 8.50
C ALA A 43 -20.19 2.94 8.89
N PHE A 44 -19.58 3.70 7.97
CA PHE A 44 -18.37 4.48 8.20
C PHE A 44 -18.63 5.73 9.07
N ASP A 45 -19.44 5.64 10.12
CA ASP A 45 -19.53 6.73 11.09
C ASP A 45 -18.18 6.83 11.82
N GLY A 46 -17.34 7.79 11.41
CA GLY A 46 -16.10 8.17 12.09
C GLY A 46 -14.80 7.56 11.58
N LEU A 47 -14.80 6.78 10.50
CA LEU A 47 -13.57 6.22 9.91
C LEU A 47 -12.96 7.18 8.88
N SER A 48 -11.75 7.65 9.13
CA SER A 48 -11.01 8.55 8.24
C SER A 48 -10.22 7.78 7.17
N SER A 49 -9.73 8.50 6.15
CA SER A 49 -8.83 7.93 5.14
C SER A 49 -7.50 7.53 5.77
N ALA A 50 -7.10 8.18 6.86
CA ALA A 50 -5.89 7.85 7.60
C ALA A 50 -6.06 6.51 8.33
N ASP A 51 -7.23 6.24 8.91
CA ASP A 51 -7.51 4.96 9.57
C ASP A 51 -7.51 3.81 8.55
N LEU A 52 -8.15 4.02 7.40
CA LEU A 52 -8.14 3.04 6.31
C LEU A 52 -6.74 2.80 5.73
N GLU A 53 -5.91 3.84 5.62
CA GLU A 53 -4.51 3.71 5.18
C GLU A 53 -3.70 2.88 6.18
N ARG A 54 -3.88 3.18 7.48
CA ARG A 54 -3.24 2.45 8.58
C ARG A 54 -3.62 0.98 8.55
N ASP A 55 -4.90 0.64 8.44
CA ASP A 55 -5.37 -0.74 8.40
C ASP A 55 -4.82 -1.50 7.18
N LEU A 56 -4.79 -0.86 6.01
CA LEU A 56 -4.20 -1.43 4.80
C LEU A 56 -2.71 -1.76 4.99
N LEU A 57 -1.95 -0.83 5.56
CA LEU A 57 -0.51 -1.00 5.76
C LEU A 57 -0.20 -2.01 6.86
N MET A 58 -0.96 -2.02 7.95
CA MET A 58 -0.84 -3.02 8.99
C MET A 58 -1.15 -4.42 8.48
N TYR A 59 -2.23 -4.60 7.72
CA TYR A 59 -2.54 -5.87 7.05
C TYR A 59 -1.38 -6.34 6.18
N THR A 60 -0.80 -5.41 5.41
CA THR A 60 0.29 -5.71 4.48
C THR A 60 1.58 -6.06 5.23
N TYR A 61 1.93 -5.29 6.26
CA TYR A 61 3.08 -5.57 7.13
C TYR A 61 2.94 -6.95 7.78
N GLU A 62 1.80 -7.25 8.42
CA GLU A 62 1.57 -8.54 9.08
C GLU A 62 1.68 -9.72 8.10
N LYS A 63 1.16 -9.56 6.87
CA LYS A 63 1.29 -10.57 5.81
C LYS A 63 2.75 -10.85 5.43
N TYR A 64 3.59 -9.80 5.41
CA TYR A 64 4.97 -9.87 4.94
C TYR A 64 6.03 -9.81 6.05
N ARG A 65 5.64 -9.78 7.33
CA ARG A 65 6.57 -9.63 8.48
C ARG A 65 7.65 -10.71 8.54
N GLY A 66 7.36 -11.90 8.01
CA GLY A 66 8.30 -13.02 7.93
C GLY A 66 9.21 -13.00 6.69
N ALA A 67 9.02 -12.06 5.77
CA ALA A 67 9.84 -11.92 4.57
C ALA A 67 11.04 -11.02 4.87
N ASP A 68 12.17 -11.62 5.25
CA ASP A 68 13.43 -10.92 5.55
C ASP A 68 13.90 -9.99 4.42
N THR A 69 13.54 -10.31 3.17
CA THR A 69 13.88 -9.50 1.99
C THR A 69 13.09 -8.20 1.90
N LEU A 70 11.88 -8.14 2.47
CA LEU A 70 11.01 -6.96 2.47
C LEU A 70 11.10 -6.15 3.76
N ARG A 71 11.61 -6.75 4.85
CA ARG A 71 11.81 -6.06 6.13
C ARG A 71 12.48 -4.68 5.98
N PRO A 72 13.55 -4.49 5.18
CA PRO A 72 14.17 -3.18 5.02
C PRO A 72 13.24 -2.12 4.40
N LEU A 73 12.26 -2.51 3.57
CA LEU A 73 11.27 -1.59 3.02
C LEU A 73 10.33 -1.10 4.11
N PHE A 74 9.81 -2.03 4.92
CA PHE A 74 8.89 -1.71 6.00
C PHE A 74 9.57 -0.88 7.10
N GLU A 75 10.78 -1.25 7.51
CA GLU A 75 11.58 -0.46 8.47
C GLU A 75 11.84 0.95 7.96
N LYS A 76 12.24 1.10 6.69
CA LYS A 76 12.48 2.41 6.08
C LYS A 76 11.20 3.25 5.95
N ALA A 77 10.07 2.60 5.77
CA ALA A 77 8.75 3.23 5.74
C ALA A 77 8.20 3.56 7.14
N GLY A 78 8.89 3.15 8.22
CA GLY A 78 8.42 3.29 9.59
C GLY A 78 7.36 2.26 10.01
N CYS A 79 7.07 1.26 9.17
CA CYS A 79 6.16 0.16 9.49
C CYS A 79 6.88 -0.85 10.41
N ILE A 80 6.97 -0.51 11.68
CA ILE A 80 7.47 -1.35 12.78
C ILE A 80 6.34 -1.62 13.77
N ASP A 81 6.55 -2.52 14.74
CA ASP A 81 5.55 -2.77 15.78
C ASP A 81 5.20 -1.47 16.52
N ASN A 82 3.94 -1.02 16.39
CA ASN A 82 3.41 0.28 16.85
C ASN A 82 3.94 1.54 16.16
N GLY A 83 4.60 1.41 15.00
CA GLY A 83 4.99 2.54 14.16
C GLY A 83 3.80 3.12 13.39
N ASP A 84 3.79 4.43 13.21
CA ASP A 84 2.91 5.07 12.25
C ASP A 84 3.61 5.06 10.89
N CYS A 85 3.08 4.30 9.94
CA CYS A 85 3.53 4.32 8.56
C CYS A 85 2.39 4.67 7.62
N ASP A 86 2.75 5.33 6.52
CA ASP A 86 1.83 5.74 5.48
C ASP A 86 2.28 5.20 4.12
N LEU A 87 1.35 5.22 3.15
CA LEU A 87 1.59 4.60 1.86
C LEU A 87 2.67 5.36 1.09
N ALA A 88 2.79 6.67 1.29
CA ALA A 88 3.80 7.49 0.65
C ALA A 88 5.21 7.11 1.12
N SER A 89 5.38 6.81 2.41
CA SER A 89 6.63 6.37 3.03
C SER A 89 7.05 4.99 2.52
N LEU A 90 6.11 4.07 2.39
CA LEU A 90 6.37 2.76 1.77
C LEU A 90 6.76 2.87 0.29
N VAL A 91 6.04 3.69 -0.47
CA VAL A 91 6.37 3.94 -1.88
C VAL A 91 7.74 4.59 -2.02
N ARG A 92 8.07 5.58 -1.19
CA ARG A 92 9.41 6.17 -1.16
C ARG A 92 10.47 5.09 -0.89
N ALA A 93 10.26 4.25 0.12
CA ALA A 93 11.17 3.15 0.43
C ALA A 93 11.41 2.23 -0.78
N ILE A 94 10.35 1.85 -1.50
CA ILE A 94 10.42 1.04 -2.73
C ILE A 94 11.21 1.74 -3.84
N THR A 95 10.92 3.02 -4.09
CA THR A 95 11.60 3.79 -5.16
C THR A 95 13.09 4.01 -4.90
N GLU A 96 13.49 4.05 -3.63
CA GLU A 96 14.86 4.29 -3.20
C GLU A 96 15.65 3.00 -2.93
N ALA A 97 15.06 1.82 -3.15
CA ALA A 97 15.66 0.53 -2.84
C ALA A 97 16.03 -0.29 -4.10
N PRO A 98 17.09 0.09 -4.83
CA PRO A 98 17.44 -0.51 -6.12
C PRO A 98 17.92 -1.98 -6.06
N PHE A 99 18.15 -2.54 -4.87
CA PHE A 99 18.72 -3.88 -4.68
C PHE A 99 17.82 -4.86 -3.90
N ILE A 100 16.55 -4.51 -3.68
CA ILE A 100 15.63 -5.42 -2.98
C ILE A 100 15.08 -6.47 -3.94
N ASP A 101 14.73 -7.63 -3.39
CA ASP A 101 14.10 -8.74 -4.09
C ASP A 101 12.90 -8.25 -4.91
N GLN A 102 13.09 -8.19 -6.23
CA GLN A 102 12.11 -7.66 -7.16
C GLN A 102 10.87 -8.54 -7.26
N VAL A 103 10.99 -9.85 -7.02
CA VAL A 103 9.86 -10.78 -7.04
C VAL A 103 8.99 -10.56 -5.82
N ALA A 104 9.59 -10.53 -4.63
CA ALA A 104 8.88 -10.24 -3.39
C ALA A 104 8.24 -8.84 -3.41
N THR A 105 8.96 -7.84 -3.94
CA THR A 105 8.44 -6.47 -4.10
C THR A 105 7.27 -6.43 -5.10
N GLY A 106 7.35 -7.22 -6.18
CA GLY A 106 6.25 -7.38 -7.12
C GLY A 106 4.98 -7.92 -6.47
N HIS A 107 5.11 -8.98 -5.66
CA HIS A 107 3.97 -9.56 -4.92
C HIS A 107 3.37 -8.61 -3.89
N LEU A 108 4.22 -7.85 -3.18
CA LEU A 108 3.79 -6.78 -2.29
C LEU A 108 2.91 -5.75 -3.02
N LEU A 109 3.36 -5.30 -4.19
CA LEU A 109 2.61 -4.35 -5.02
C LEU A 109 1.30 -4.96 -5.55
N ASP A 110 1.32 -6.22 -6.00
CA ASP A 110 0.11 -6.91 -6.47
C ASP A 110 -0.98 -6.98 -5.38
N ASP A 111 -0.59 -7.27 -4.14
CA ASP A 111 -1.50 -7.33 -3.00
C ASP A 111 -2.08 -5.96 -2.65
N LEU A 112 -1.24 -4.93 -2.63
CA LEU A 112 -1.67 -3.56 -2.40
C LEU A 112 -2.63 -3.08 -3.51
N GLU A 113 -2.31 -3.38 -4.77
CA GLU A 113 -3.17 -3.06 -5.93
C GLU A 113 -4.53 -3.77 -5.80
N LYS A 114 -4.54 -5.04 -5.38
CA LYS A 114 -5.75 -5.82 -5.17
C LYS A 114 -6.60 -5.26 -4.03
N ALA A 115 -5.98 -4.91 -2.90
CA ALA A 115 -6.69 -4.32 -1.75
C ALA A 115 -7.33 -2.98 -2.12
N ILE A 116 -6.59 -2.08 -2.78
CA ILE A 116 -7.09 -0.76 -3.21
C ILE A 116 -8.17 -0.89 -4.29
N SER A 117 -8.01 -1.83 -5.23
CA SER A 117 -9.01 -2.09 -6.27
C SER A 117 -10.30 -2.67 -5.68
N GLY A 118 -10.21 -3.46 -4.62
CA GLY A 118 -11.37 -3.95 -3.87
C GLY A 118 -12.19 -2.83 -3.25
N LEU A 119 -11.53 -1.75 -2.81
CA LEU A 119 -12.20 -0.54 -2.33
C LEU A 119 -12.87 0.22 -3.49
N SER A 120 -12.25 0.28 -4.67
CA SER A 120 -12.76 1.09 -5.79
C SER A 120 -13.95 0.47 -6.56
N LYS A 121 -14.28 -0.81 -6.34
CA LYS A 121 -15.21 -1.59 -7.18
C LYS A 121 -16.65 -1.73 -6.62
N ASN A 122 -17.05 -0.89 -5.68
CA ASN A 122 -18.44 -0.83 -5.19
C ASN A 122 -19.13 0.46 -5.64
#